data_AF-A0A914AHM3-F1
#
_entry.id   AF-A0A914AHM3-F1
#
_cell.length_a   1.000
_cell.length_b   1.000
_cell.length_c   1.000
_cell.angle_alpha   90.00
_cell.angle_beta   90.00
_cell.angle_gamma   90.00
#
_symmetry.space_group_name_H-M   'P 1'
#
loop_
_entity.id
_entity.type
_entity.pdbx_description
1 polymer ?
#
loop_
_entity_poly.entity_id
_entity_poly.type
_entity_poly.pdbx_seq_one_letter_code
_entity_poly.pdbx_strand_id
1 'polypeptide(L)'
;MAEKRKVKGLMERLRDGETVICAEGYLFVFERRGYLTAGSFVPEVVLEHPELVRQQYEEFVHAGSDVVLAFTYYAHREKMALIGREDDLERINKHALRMAREVADQTGTLMAGNISNTNIFVDTVPNYREKIRQIFKQCYSVSAMQSVNEFT
;
A
#
# COMPACT_ATOMS: atom_id res chain seq x y z
N MET A 1 -22.86 -22.28 -10.10
CA MET A 1 -21.67 -21.42 -9.93
C MET A 1 -22.05 -20.05 -10.47
N ALA A 2 -22.09 -19.01 -9.64
CA ALA A 2 -22.40 -17.65 -10.11
C ALA A 2 -21.21 -17.12 -10.95
N GLU A 3 -21.50 -16.54 -12.10
CA GLU A 3 -20.51 -15.90 -12.96
C GLU A 3 -19.85 -14.73 -12.20
N LYS A 4 -18.52 -14.75 -12.06
CA LYS A 4 -17.79 -13.63 -11.45
C LYS A 4 -17.95 -12.41 -12.35
N ARG A 5 -18.72 -11.43 -11.91
CA ARG A 5 -18.87 -10.14 -12.59
C ARG A 5 -17.49 -9.51 -12.78
N LYS A 6 -17.14 -9.18 -14.02
CA LYS A 6 -15.89 -8.49 -14.35
C LYS A 6 -15.88 -7.12 -13.67
N VAL A 7 -14.84 -6.85 -12.87
CA VAL A 7 -14.62 -5.53 -12.25
C VAL A 7 -14.24 -4.54 -13.34
N LYS A 8 -14.93 -3.40 -13.41
CA LYS A 8 -14.59 -2.30 -14.33
C LYS A 8 -13.27 -1.67 -13.93
N GLY A 9 -12.50 -1.27 -14.93
CA GLY A 9 -11.26 -0.55 -14.69
C GLY A 9 -11.46 0.91 -14.26
N LEU A 10 -10.51 1.50 -13.54
CA LEU A 10 -10.47 2.90 -13.14
C LEU A 10 -10.77 3.83 -14.31
N MET A 11 -10.04 3.71 -15.43
CA MET A 11 -10.25 4.58 -16.58
C MET A 11 -11.60 4.39 -17.25
N GLU A 12 -12.16 3.17 -17.19
CA GLU A 12 -13.52 2.87 -17.67
C GLU A 12 -14.56 3.56 -16.77
N ARG A 13 -14.45 3.37 -15.45
CA ARG A 13 -15.33 4.00 -14.45
C ARG A 13 -15.33 5.52 -14.56
N LEU A 14 -14.14 6.14 -14.68
CA LEU A 14 -14.01 7.59 -14.81
C LEU A 14 -14.62 8.12 -16.12
N ARG A 15 -14.48 7.40 -17.25
CA ARG A 15 -15.09 7.78 -18.53
C ARG A 15 -16.61 7.68 -18.50
N ASP A 16 -17.14 6.72 -17.74
CA ASP A 16 -18.58 6.53 -17.53
C ASP A 16 -19.18 7.57 -16.56
N GLY A 17 -18.36 8.48 -16.02
CA GLY A 17 -18.80 9.51 -15.06
C GLY A 17 -19.01 8.98 -13.64
N GLU A 18 -18.49 7.79 -13.33
CA GLU A 18 -18.56 7.24 -11.97
C GLU A 18 -17.61 7.99 -11.02
N THR A 19 -17.99 8.05 -9.74
CA THR A 19 -17.08 8.46 -8.65
C THR A 19 -16.38 7.23 -8.09
N VAL A 20 -15.08 7.34 -7.82
CA VAL A 20 -14.25 6.28 -7.24
C VAL A 20 -13.71 6.76 -5.89
N ILE A 21 -14.02 6.02 -4.83
CA ILE A 21 -13.58 6.31 -3.46
C ILE A 21 -12.39 5.41 -3.11
N CYS A 22 -11.29 6.01 -2.63
CA CYS A 22 -10.14 5.27 -2.13
C CYS A 22 -9.93 5.66 -0.67
N ALA A 23 -10.28 4.76 0.25
CA ALA A 23 -10.03 4.94 1.67
C ALA A 23 -8.57 4.58 2.02
N GLU A 24 -8.00 5.36 2.93
CA GLU A 24 -6.66 5.17 3.48
C GLU A 24 -6.72 5.56 4.97
N GLY A 25 -5.61 5.39 5.69
CA GLY A 25 -5.44 5.80 7.07
C GLY A 25 -4.99 4.64 7.96
N TYR A 26 -4.53 3.52 7.37
CA TYR A 26 -4.13 2.30 8.09
C TYR A 26 -3.22 2.62 9.26
N LEU A 27 -2.21 3.44 8.99
CA LEU A 27 -1.20 3.84 9.94
C LEU A 27 -1.79 4.48 11.20
N PHE A 28 -2.73 5.40 11.04
CA PHE A 28 -3.39 6.08 12.17
C PHE A 28 -4.35 5.15 12.90
N VAL A 29 -5.00 4.21 12.20
CA VAL A 29 -5.85 3.22 12.86
C VAL A 29 -5.00 2.29 13.72
N PHE A 30 -3.86 1.81 13.22
CA PHE A 30 -2.97 0.95 13.99
C PHE A 30 -2.24 1.69 15.12
N GLU A 31 -1.90 2.96 14.95
CA GLU A 31 -1.38 3.80 16.04
C GLU A 31 -2.42 3.94 17.15
N ARG A 32 -3.66 4.32 16.82
CA ARG A 32 -4.76 4.44 17.78
C ARG A 32 -5.09 3.13 18.50
N ARG A 33 -4.92 1.98 17.82
CA ARG A 33 -5.12 0.64 18.38
C ARG A 33 -3.91 0.12 19.16
N GLY A 34 -2.79 0.84 19.18
CA GLY A 34 -1.58 0.49 19.94
C GLY A 34 -0.65 -0.50 19.25
N TYR A 35 -0.80 -0.73 17.95
CA TYR A 35 0.05 -1.64 17.16
C TYR A 35 1.22 -0.94 16.46
N LEU A 36 1.19 0.40 16.34
CA LEU A 36 2.27 1.19 15.76
C LEU A 36 2.67 2.31 16.71
N THR A 37 3.97 2.59 16.74
CA THR A 37 4.53 3.68 17.54
C THR A 37 4.61 4.96 16.72
N ALA A 38 4.17 6.07 17.33
CA ALA A 38 4.29 7.39 16.73
C ALA A 38 5.76 7.76 16.46
N GLY A 39 6.04 8.27 15.26
CA GLY A 39 7.38 8.70 14.82
C GLY A 39 8.04 7.73 13.85
N SER A 40 8.26 6.47 14.24
CA SER A 40 8.84 5.46 13.35
C SER A 40 7.88 5.13 12.21
N PHE A 41 6.58 4.93 12.50
CA PHE A 41 5.51 4.80 11.51
C PHE A 41 5.82 3.77 10.40
N VAL A 42 6.58 2.73 10.75
CA VAL A 42 6.94 1.64 9.84
C VAL A 42 5.81 0.61 9.85
N PRO A 43 5.39 0.04 8.70
CA PRO A 43 4.27 -0.91 8.66
C PRO A 43 4.67 -2.33 9.10
N GLU A 44 5.27 -2.48 10.28
CA GLU A 44 5.70 -3.76 10.87
C GLU A 44 4.54 -4.72 11.16
N VAL A 45 3.37 -4.15 11.47
CA VAL A 45 2.10 -4.86 11.65
C VAL A 45 1.72 -5.76 10.47
N VAL A 46 2.24 -5.50 9.27
CA VAL A 46 2.03 -6.36 8.08
C VAL A 46 2.62 -7.76 8.27
N LEU A 47 3.72 -7.90 9.02
CA LEU A 47 4.32 -9.19 9.33
C LEU A 47 3.89 -9.73 10.70
N GLU A 48 3.66 -8.84 11.66
CA GLU A 48 3.36 -9.23 13.06
C GLU A 48 1.89 -9.61 13.26
N HIS A 49 0.99 -8.87 12.62
CA HIS A 49 -0.46 -9.03 12.73
C HIS A 49 -1.16 -8.94 11.35
N PRO A 50 -0.79 -9.78 10.37
CA PRO A 50 -1.34 -9.74 9.02
C PRO A 50 -2.87 -9.85 8.98
N GLU A 51 -3.46 -10.59 9.92
CA GLU A 51 -4.91 -10.71 10.09
C GLU A 51 -5.60 -9.38 10.35
N LEU A 52 -4.98 -8.48 11.12
CA LEU A 52 -5.53 -7.17 11.41
C LEU A 52 -5.43 -6.22 10.22
N VAL A 53 -4.35 -6.33 9.43
CA VAL A 53 -4.19 -5.58 8.18
C VAL A 53 -5.25 -6.00 7.17
N ARG A 54 -5.46 -7.31 7.03
CA ARG A 54 -6.51 -7.86 6.19
C ARG A 54 -7.90 -7.39 6.64
N GLN A 55 -8.19 -7.47 7.93
CA GLN A 55 -9.44 -6.96 8.50
C GLN A 55 -9.61 -5.47 8.18
N GLN A 56 -8.56 -4.65 8.28
CA GLN A 56 -8.66 -3.23 7.97
C GLN A 56 -8.96 -2.94 6.49
N TYR A 57 -8.41 -3.73 5.56
CA TYR A 57 -8.79 -3.66 4.14
C TYR A 57 -10.28 -3.96 3.95
N GLU A 58 -10.77 -5.03 4.57
CA GLU A 58 -12.18 -5.45 4.50
C GLU A 58 -13.10 -4.40 5.13
N GLU A 59 -12.70 -3.78 6.24
CA GLU A 59 -13.42 -2.68 6.90
C GLU A 59 -13.55 -1.44 5.99
N PHE A 60 -12.50 -1.06 5.26
CA PHE A 60 -12.57 0.06 4.33
C PHE A 60 -13.45 -0.25 3.11
N VAL A 61 -13.40 -1.46 2.59
CA VAL A 61 -14.33 -1.88 1.54
C VAL A 61 -15.77 -1.87 2.05
N HIS A 62 -16.00 -2.40 3.25
CA HIS A 62 -17.32 -2.39 3.89
C HIS A 62 -17.85 -0.96 4.10
N ALA A 63 -16.97 0.00 4.40
CA ALA A 63 -17.29 1.41 4.53
C ALA A 63 -17.54 2.12 3.18
N GLY A 64 -17.38 1.44 2.04
CA GLY A 64 -17.66 1.96 0.70
C GLY A 64 -16.42 2.31 -0.13
N SER A 65 -15.22 1.87 0.24
CA SER A 65 -14.04 2.04 -0.61
C SER A 65 -14.14 1.20 -1.87
N ASP A 66 -13.95 1.83 -3.03
CA ASP A 66 -13.87 1.21 -4.34
C ASP A 66 -12.51 0.59 -4.64
N VAL A 67 -11.49 0.95 -3.85
CA VAL A 67 -10.10 0.56 -4.03
C VAL A 67 -9.56 0.01 -2.72
N VAL A 68 -8.92 -1.15 -2.78
CA VAL A 68 -8.07 -1.64 -1.70
C VAL A 68 -6.66 -1.14 -1.96
N LEU A 69 -6.28 -0.08 -1.25
CA LEU A 69 -4.93 0.48 -1.30
C LEU A 69 -4.01 -0.31 -0.38
N ALA A 70 -2.96 -0.93 -0.90
CA ALA A 70 -2.02 -1.72 -0.12
C ALA A 70 -1.28 -0.87 0.92
N PHE A 71 -1.14 -1.39 2.15
CA PHE A 71 -0.45 -0.73 3.24
C PHE A 71 1.07 -0.86 3.13
N THR A 72 1.63 -0.23 2.08
CA THR A 72 3.07 -0.20 1.76
C THR A 72 3.70 1.17 2.01
N TYR A 73 2.93 2.14 2.52
CA TYR A 73 3.46 3.45 2.87
C TYR A 73 4.54 3.32 3.96
N TYR A 74 5.66 4.02 3.80
CA TYR A 74 6.87 3.91 4.62
C TYR A 74 7.59 2.56 4.63
N ALA A 75 7.17 1.58 3.83
CA ALA A 75 7.95 0.37 3.58
C ALA A 75 9.05 0.66 2.53
N HIS A 76 10.03 1.50 2.89
CA HIS A 76 11.25 1.76 2.11
C HIS A 76 12.48 1.76 3.00
N ARG A 77 13.65 1.45 2.42
CA ARG A 77 14.90 1.19 3.15
C ARG A 77 15.25 2.23 4.22
N GLU A 78 15.10 3.52 3.91
CA GLU A 78 15.41 4.60 4.85
C GLU A 78 14.55 4.56 6.12
N LYS A 79 13.24 4.29 6.01
CA LYS A 79 12.38 4.21 7.20
C LYS A 79 12.60 2.91 7.97
N MET A 80 12.78 1.79 7.26
CA MET A 80 13.07 0.48 7.87
C MET A 80 14.36 0.52 8.70
N ALA A 81 15.37 1.30 8.26
CA ALA A 81 16.62 1.47 8.99
C ALA A 81 16.47 2.16 10.36
N LEU A 82 15.40 2.94 10.56
CA LEU A 82 15.13 3.57 11.87
C LEU A 82 14.80 2.55 12.97
N ILE A 83 14.38 1.34 12.57
CA ILE A 83 14.03 0.25 13.49
C ILE A 83 14.90 -0.99 13.29
N GLY A 84 15.93 -0.93 12.44
CA GLY A 84 16.85 -2.03 12.16
C GLY A 84 16.21 -3.24 11.45
N ARG A 85 15.20 -3.01 10.59
CA ARG A 85 14.43 -4.07 9.90
C ARG A 85 14.50 -3.99 8.37
N GLU A 86 15.61 -3.52 7.81
CA GLU A 86 15.80 -3.40 6.36
C GLU A 86 15.61 -4.73 5.61
N ASP A 87 15.96 -5.85 6.24
CA ASP A 87 15.83 -7.18 5.65
C ASP A 87 14.38 -7.65 5.51
N ASP A 88 13.45 -7.05 6.27
CA ASP A 88 12.02 -7.35 6.17
C ASP A 88 11.30 -6.57 5.06
N LEU A 89 11.98 -5.59 4.45
CA LEU A 89 11.40 -4.64 3.49
C LEU A 89 10.65 -5.33 2.35
N GLU A 90 11.27 -6.32 1.71
CA GLU A 90 10.66 -7.03 0.58
C GLU A 90 9.48 -7.90 1.05
N ARG A 91 9.60 -8.51 2.22
CA ARG A 91 8.55 -9.36 2.80
C ARG A 91 7.32 -8.54 3.16
N ILE A 92 7.49 -7.40 3.83
CA ILE A 92 6.41 -6.45 4.16
C ILE A 92 5.67 -6.05 2.89
N ASN A 93 6.38 -5.52 1.89
CA ASN A 93 5.73 -5.03 0.68
C ASN A 93 4.96 -6.15 -0.05
N LYS A 94 5.59 -7.32 -0.24
CA LYS A 94 4.93 -8.47 -0.91
C LYS A 94 3.72 -8.99 -0.12
N HIS A 95 3.78 -9.02 1.20
CA HIS A 95 2.66 -9.46 2.03
C HIS A 95 1.49 -8.47 1.94
N ALA A 96 1.77 -7.17 2.07
CA ALA A 96 0.74 -6.13 1.98
C ALA A 96 0.03 -6.13 0.61
N LEU A 97 0.80 -6.19 -0.48
CA LEU A 97 0.28 -6.24 -1.85
C LEU A 97 -0.57 -7.50 -2.09
N ARG A 98 -0.08 -8.67 -1.64
CA ARG A 98 -0.81 -9.93 -1.79
C ARG A 98 -2.15 -9.89 -1.07
N MET A 99 -2.16 -9.46 0.20
CA MET A 99 -3.40 -9.35 0.98
C MET A 99 -4.38 -8.34 0.36
N ALA A 100 -3.88 -7.19 -0.12
CA ALA A 100 -4.70 -6.19 -0.79
C ALA A 100 -5.35 -6.76 -2.07
N ARG A 101 -4.60 -7.52 -2.88
CA ARG A 101 -5.13 -8.21 -4.06
C ARG A 101 -6.19 -9.24 -3.68
N GLU A 102 -5.90 -10.10 -2.70
CA GLU A 102 -6.85 -11.13 -2.25
C GLU A 102 -8.19 -10.52 -1.80
N VAL A 103 -8.15 -9.46 -1.00
CA VAL A 103 -9.37 -8.77 -0.55
C VAL A 103 -10.10 -8.18 -1.74
N ALA A 104 -9.41 -7.46 -2.62
CA ALA A 104 -10.04 -6.85 -3.79
C ALA A 104 -10.66 -7.87 -4.75
N ASP A 105 -10.06 -9.05 -4.90
CA ASP A 105 -10.60 -10.13 -5.75
C ASP A 105 -11.87 -10.75 -5.16
N GLN A 106 -11.97 -10.78 -3.84
CA GLN A 106 -13.12 -11.32 -3.12
C GLN A 106 -14.28 -10.33 -3.07
N THR A 107 -13.98 -9.04 -2.97
CA THR A 107 -14.97 -7.96 -2.85
C THR A 107 -15.38 -7.36 -4.19
N GLY A 108 -14.64 -7.64 -5.27
CA GLY A 108 -14.90 -7.07 -6.58
C GLY A 108 -14.51 -5.59 -6.69
N THR A 109 -13.52 -5.16 -5.92
CA THR A 109 -12.99 -3.79 -5.92
C THR A 109 -11.70 -3.69 -6.73
N LEU A 110 -11.25 -2.46 -6.99
CA LEU A 110 -9.92 -2.19 -7.53
C LEU A 110 -8.86 -2.44 -6.44
N MET A 111 -7.61 -2.56 -6.87
CA MET A 111 -6.44 -2.65 -5.99
C MET A 111 -5.38 -1.66 -6.47
N ALA A 112 -4.69 -1.01 -5.54
CA ALA A 112 -3.58 -0.12 -5.84
C ALA A 112 -2.41 -0.37 -4.89
N GLY A 113 -1.18 -0.25 -5.41
CA GLY A 113 0.03 -0.18 -4.59
C GLY A 113 0.23 1.24 -4.08
N ASN A 114 0.65 1.40 -2.82
CA ASN A 114 0.93 2.71 -2.24
C ASN A 114 2.43 3.04 -2.34
N ILE A 115 2.75 4.28 -2.72
CA ILE A 115 4.12 4.77 -2.86
C ILE A 115 4.32 5.91 -1.86
N SER A 116 5.35 5.81 -1.03
CA SER A 116 5.64 6.79 -0.01
C SER A 116 6.49 7.96 -0.50
N ASN A 117 6.45 9.07 0.25
CA ASN A 117 7.42 10.14 0.09
C ASN A 117 8.83 9.69 0.55
N THR A 118 9.82 10.52 0.26
CA THR A 118 11.19 10.39 0.79
C THR A 118 11.49 11.57 1.70
N ASN A 119 12.32 11.39 2.74
CA ASN A 119 12.72 12.50 3.61
C ASN A 119 14.07 13.13 3.20
N ILE A 120 14.68 12.60 2.14
CA ILE A 120 16.00 13.02 1.66
C ILE A 120 15.96 14.05 0.54
N PHE A 121 14.82 14.67 0.23
CA PHE A 121 14.74 15.78 -0.73
C PHE A 121 15.25 17.08 -0.08
N VAL A 122 16.54 17.12 0.19
CA VAL A 122 17.25 18.20 0.87
C VAL A 122 18.62 18.38 0.23
N ASP A 123 18.98 19.62 -0.08
CA ASP A 123 20.19 19.94 -0.84
C ASP A 123 21.50 19.62 -0.09
N THR A 124 21.40 19.38 1.23
CA THR A 124 22.51 18.95 2.08
C THR A 124 22.83 17.46 1.93
N VAL A 125 21.94 16.65 1.34
CA VAL A 125 22.18 15.22 1.11
C VAL A 125 22.90 15.02 -0.24
N PRO A 126 24.14 14.51 -0.26
CA PRO A 126 24.84 14.26 -1.50
C PRO A 126 24.08 13.27 -2.39
N ASN A 127 23.98 13.61 -3.68
CA ASN A 127 23.32 12.81 -4.71
C ASN A 127 21.86 12.46 -4.39
N TYR A 128 21.14 13.32 -3.65
CA TYR A 128 19.77 13.04 -3.22
C TYR A 128 18.83 12.65 -4.36
N ARG A 129 18.95 13.30 -5.53
CA ARG A 129 18.11 12.99 -6.71
C ARG A 129 18.27 11.54 -7.19
N GLU A 130 19.50 11.03 -7.21
CA GLU A 130 19.75 9.65 -7.62
C GLU A 130 19.26 8.67 -6.55
N LYS A 131 19.52 8.96 -5.27
CA LYS A 131 19.01 8.15 -4.15
C LYS A 131 17.48 8.05 -4.16
N ILE A 132 16.80 9.17 -4.35
CA ILE A 132 15.34 9.25 -4.46
C ILE A 132 14.84 8.42 -5.65
N ARG A 133 15.49 8.53 -6.81
CA ARG A 133 15.16 7.71 -7.99
C ARG A 133 15.28 6.22 -7.69
N GLN A 134 16.32 5.79 -6.96
CA GLN A 134 16.49 4.39 -6.58
C GLN A 134 15.41 3.92 -5.60
N ILE A 135 15.01 4.76 -4.63
CA ILE A 135 13.91 4.45 -3.71
C ILE A 135 12.61 4.24 -4.49
N PHE A 136 12.23 5.18 -5.36
CA PHE A 136 11.01 5.06 -6.16
C PHE A 136 11.05 3.88 -7.13
N LYS A 137 12.21 3.58 -7.75
CA LYS A 137 12.37 2.38 -8.57
C LYS A 137 12.10 1.11 -7.76
N GLN A 138 12.60 1.02 -6.53
CA GLN A 138 12.36 -0.14 -5.67
C GLN A 138 10.88 -0.27 -5.31
N CYS A 139 10.22 0.81 -4.86
CA CYS A 139 8.79 0.80 -4.55
C CYS A 139 7.93 0.41 -5.77
N TYR A 140 8.28 0.93 -6.95
CA TYR A 140 7.63 0.62 -8.21
C TYR A 140 7.83 -0.85 -8.60
N SER A 141 9.07 -1.36 -8.57
CA SER A 141 9.36 -2.74 -8.94
C SER A 141 8.59 -3.74 -8.09
N VAL A 142 8.42 -3.49 -6.79
CA VAL A 142 7.66 -4.39 -5.92
C VAL A 142 6.15 -4.27 -6.17
N SER A 143 5.63 -3.07 -6.40
CA SER A 143 4.20 -2.85 -6.69
C SER A 143 3.78 -3.38 -8.06
N ALA A 144 4.58 -3.13 -9.10
CA ALA A 144 4.30 -3.54 -10.47
C ALA A 144 4.27 -5.07 -10.67
N MET A 145 4.91 -5.84 -9.78
CA MET A 145 4.85 -7.31 -9.81
C MET A 145 3.48 -7.87 -9.42
N GLN A 146 2.60 -7.09 -8.76
CA GLN A 146 1.34 -7.59 -8.21
C GLN A 146 0.09 -6.77 -8.60
N SER A 147 0.28 -5.62 -9.26
CA SER A 147 -0.82 -4.82 -9.82
C SER A 147 -1.20 -5.35 -11.21
N VAL A 148 -2.39 -5.94 -11.33
CA VAL A 148 -3.04 -6.14 -12.63
C VAL A 148 -3.79 -4.86 -12.96
N ASN A 149 -3.22 -4.05 -13.86
CA ASN A 149 -3.78 -2.81 -14.46
C ASN A 149 -4.32 -1.75 -13.48
N GLU A 150 -3.63 -0.59 -13.41
CA GLU A 150 -4.22 0.77 -13.48
C GLU A 150 -3.44 1.90 -12.79
N PHE A 151 -2.33 1.61 -12.13
CA PHE A 151 -1.37 2.65 -11.75
C PHE A 151 0.00 2.35 -12.32
N THR A 152 0.14 2.66 -13.61
CA THR A 152 1.38 3.02 -14.31
C THR A 152 1.06 4.07 -15.34
#